data_AF-J4VYV0-F1
#
_entry.id   AF-J4VYV0-F1
#
_cell.length_a   1.000
_cell.length_b   1.000
_cell.length_c   1.000
_cell.angle_alpha   90.00
_cell.angle_beta   90.00
_cell.angle_gamma   90.00
#
_symmetry.space_group_name_H-M   'P 1'
#
loop_
_entity.id
_entity.type
_entity.pdbx_description
1 polymer ?
#
loop_
_entity_poly.entity_id
_entity_poly.type
_entity_poly.pdbx_seq_one_letter_code
_entity_poly.pdbx_strand_id
1 'polypeptide(L)'
;MASPRLLGRSAYRELVWAALPTATLRASLLCAAGPRAYTTHSTQPRLTLSNDRAAALSVTKTGRAHHRAMSSFSTIPAQAISELEKYTACDVSDALLKLKVSGAGFIADLTQYSPRNKQERVVVAPVSTVLFTAKDEDPTTASTRPAPNFPKDTHWVDNAVPGTFAVMQQAVGQTNAICGGIMALRMQVLGLKGIIVAGRVRDLIELQSTELPIWALGTSTVGSGGSSTPWAREVPLTINGVRVAPGDLAVHDPVNGVVVIPQDKVTQVLELLPKLTSADDKAKADVALGVSVKEAFQRHRG
;
A
#
# COMPACT_ATOMS: atom_id res chain seq x y z
N MET A 1 -75.51 0.26 -30.53
CA MET A 1 -74.73 0.14 -29.27
C MET A 1 -73.26 0.33 -29.65
N ALA A 2 -72.68 1.54 -29.69
CA ALA A 2 -72.27 2.44 -28.59
C ALA A 2 -71.35 1.71 -27.56
N SER A 3 -70.15 2.13 -27.16
CA SER A 3 -69.23 3.26 -27.42
C SER A 3 -67.87 2.92 -26.69
N PRO A 4 -66.89 3.80 -26.34
CA PRO A 4 -65.71 4.12 -27.15
C PRO A 4 -64.33 4.20 -26.39
N ARG A 5 -63.26 4.41 -27.19
CA ARG A 5 -62.06 5.30 -27.10
C ARG A 5 -61.56 5.91 -25.77
N LEU A 6 -60.22 6.05 -25.67
CA LEU A 6 -59.38 7.28 -25.47
C LEU A 6 -57.92 6.81 -25.19
N LEU A 7 -56.80 7.14 -25.86
CA LEU A 7 -56.14 8.35 -26.38
C LEU A 7 -55.80 9.44 -25.35
N GLY A 8 -54.50 9.76 -25.23
CA GLY A 8 -53.99 10.98 -24.59
C GLY A 8 -52.47 11.04 -24.38
N ARG A 9 -51.76 11.76 -25.27
CA ARG A 9 -50.38 12.28 -25.11
C ARG A 9 -50.43 13.76 -24.64
N SER A 10 -49.27 14.28 -24.23
CA SER A 10 -48.82 15.70 -24.13
C SER A 10 -48.64 16.18 -22.67
N ALA A 11 -47.42 16.36 -22.13
CA ALA A 11 -46.38 17.37 -22.39
C ALA A 11 -46.77 18.81 -21.97
N TYR A 12 -45.96 19.44 -21.09
CA TYR A 12 -45.25 20.74 -21.28
C TYR A 12 -44.64 21.36 -19.98
N ARG A 13 -43.32 21.69 -20.04
CA ARG A 13 -42.50 22.83 -19.48
C ARG A 13 -42.47 23.15 -17.97
N GLU A 14 -41.32 23.27 -17.26
CA GLU A 14 -40.20 24.27 -17.27
C GLU A 14 -40.65 25.72 -16.97
N LEU A 15 -40.07 26.61 -16.12
CA LEU A 15 -38.70 26.86 -15.56
C LEU A 15 -38.78 27.90 -14.38
N VAL A 16 -37.91 27.77 -13.35
CA VAL A 16 -36.98 28.75 -12.67
C VAL A 16 -37.39 30.20 -12.30
N TRP A 17 -37.09 30.68 -11.05
CA TRP A 17 -36.07 31.74 -10.70
C TRP A 17 -35.99 32.18 -9.18
N ALA A 18 -34.77 32.53 -8.74
CA ALA A 18 -34.23 33.39 -7.62
C ALA A 18 -34.35 33.14 -6.09
N ALA A 19 -33.17 32.89 -5.49
CA ALA A 19 -32.36 33.67 -4.50
C ALA A 19 -32.96 34.68 -3.46
N LEU A 20 -32.73 34.37 -2.15
CA LEU A 20 -32.26 35.13 -0.93
C LEU A 20 -32.86 36.53 -0.55
N PRO A 21 -32.76 37.07 0.72
CA PRO A 21 -31.95 36.71 1.91
C PRO A 21 -32.60 36.81 3.35
N THR A 22 -31.83 36.37 4.37
CA THR A 22 -31.74 36.77 5.83
C THR A 22 -32.97 37.05 6.71
N ALA A 23 -33.09 36.33 7.84
CA ALA A 23 -32.98 36.86 9.23
C ALA A 23 -33.71 35.98 10.28
N THR A 24 -32.95 35.59 11.31
CA THR A 24 -33.29 35.54 12.75
C THR A 24 -34.70 35.14 13.21
N LEU A 25 -34.85 34.03 13.95
CA LEU A 25 -35.49 34.04 15.29
C LEU A 25 -35.41 32.69 16.04
N ARG A 26 -34.99 32.81 17.30
CA ARG A 26 -35.37 32.06 18.52
C ARG A 26 -35.00 30.59 18.71
N ALA A 27 -34.05 30.44 19.64
CA ALA A 27 -33.92 29.35 20.60
C ALA A 27 -35.21 29.10 21.40
N SER A 28 -35.49 27.82 21.67
CA SER A 28 -35.97 27.26 22.95
C SER A 28 -36.28 25.77 22.77
N LEU A 29 -35.54 24.90 23.45
CA LEU A 29 -36.01 23.74 24.21
C LEU A 29 -34.78 22.93 24.67
N LEU A 30 -34.25 23.28 25.85
CA LEU A 30 -33.50 22.33 26.67
C LEU A 30 -34.49 21.79 27.71
N CYS A 31 -34.75 20.48 27.66
CA CYS A 31 -35.28 19.74 28.81
C CYS A 31 -34.18 18.79 29.28
N ALA A 32 -33.85 18.94 30.55
CA ALA A 32 -32.84 18.18 31.28
C ALA A 32 -33.36 16.79 31.69
N ALA A 33 -32.46 15.80 31.73
CA ALA A 33 -32.56 14.66 32.64
C ALA A 33 -31.15 14.10 32.91
N GLY A 34 -30.80 14.02 34.20
CA GLY A 34 -29.45 13.87 34.73
C GLY A 34 -28.77 12.51 34.56
N PRO A 35 -27.50 12.40 35.00
CA PRO A 35 -26.70 11.18 34.90
C PRO A 35 -27.02 10.22 36.06
N ARG A 36 -27.27 8.94 35.73
CA ARG A 36 -27.28 7.85 36.73
C ARG A 36 -25.86 7.37 36.97
N ALA A 37 -25.34 7.66 38.16
CA ALA A 37 -24.17 7.02 38.73
C ALA A 37 -24.52 5.57 39.11
N TYR A 38 -23.76 4.61 38.59
CA TYR A 38 -23.70 3.25 39.12
C TYR A 38 -22.43 3.12 39.95
N THR A 39 -22.60 3.12 41.27
CA THR A 39 -21.60 2.70 42.23
C THR A 39 -21.49 1.18 42.19
N THR A 40 -20.32 0.66 41.79
CA THR A 40 -19.96 -0.74 42.03
C THR A 40 -18.76 -0.77 42.95
N HIS A 41 -18.94 -1.40 44.11
CA HIS A 41 -17.88 -1.70 45.06
C HIS A 41 -16.91 -2.69 44.41
N SER A 42 -15.70 -2.24 44.10
CA SER A 42 -14.57 -3.09 43.75
C SER A 42 -13.52 -3.01 44.85
N THR A 43 -13.54 -4.01 45.73
CA THR A 43 -12.48 -4.32 46.69
C THR A 43 -11.20 -4.69 45.93
N GLN A 44 -10.20 -3.79 45.92
CA GLN A 44 -8.85 -4.12 45.49
C GLN A 44 -8.06 -4.74 46.65
N PRO A 45 -7.38 -5.88 46.46
CA PRO A 45 -6.34 -6.30 47.37
C PRO A 45 -5.05 -5.52 47.09
N ARG A 46 -4.55 -4.89 48.15
CA ARG A 46 -3.31 -4.12 48.25
C ARG A 46 -2.11 -5.06 48.15
N LEU A 47 -1.41 -5.08 47.01
CA LEU A 47 -0.11 -5.73 46.88
C LEU A 47 0.96 -4.87 47.53
N THR A 48 1.46 -5.33 48.68
CA THR A 48 2.62 -4.78 49.38
C THR A 48 3.90 -5.14 48.63
N LEU A 49 4.66 -4.11 48.24
CA LEU A 49 6.05 -4.24 47.77
C LEU A 49 6.93 -4.69 48.94
N SER A 50 7.50 -5.89 48.84
CA SER A 50 8.67 -6.30 49.64
C SER A 50 9.90 -6.27 48.76
N ASN A 51 10.74 -5.26 48.96
CA ASN A 51 12.13 -5.28 48.53
C ASN A 51 12.84 -6.41 49.27
N ASP A 52 13.39 -7.38 48.55
CA ASP A 52 14.55 -8.09 49.06
C ASP A 52 15.39 -8.75 47.96
N ARG A 53 16.68 -8.45 48.06
CA ARG A 53 17.86 -9.24 47.66
C ARG A 53 18.27 -9.27 46.19
N ALA A 54 19.26 -8.41 45.94
CA ALA A 54 20.33 -8.62 44.98
C ALA A 54 20.94 -10.02 45.11
N ALA A 55 21.02 -10.73 43.99
CA ALA A 55 21.95 -11.83 43.78
C ALA A 55 22.52 -11.69 42.37
N ALA A 56 23.79 -11.27 42.31
CA ALA A 56 24.59 -11.33 41.11
C ALA A 56 24.86 -12.79 40.75
N LEU A 57 24.49 -13.19 39.55
CA LEU A 57 24.97 -14.42 38.91
C LEU A 57 25.41 -14.07 37.50
N SER A 58 26.73 -13.97 37.36
CA SER A 58 27.45 -13.98 36.10
C SER A 58 27.33 -15.39 35.49
N VAL A 59 26.66 -15.48 34.34
CA VAL A 59 26.71 -16.69 33.50
C VAL A 59 27.24 -16.30 32.14
N THR A 60 28.17 -17.14 31.72
CA THR A 60 29.18 -16.97 30.70
C THR A 60 28.62 -16.96 29.29
N LYS A 61 29.25 -16.10 28.49
CA LYS A 61 29.18 -15.98 27.03
C LYS A 61 29.46 -17.34 26.38
N THR A 62 28.51 -17.92 25.66
CA THR A 62 28.73 -18.87 24.53
C THR A 62 27.39 -19.23 23.88
N GLY A 63 26.89 -18.34 23.02
CA GLY A 63 25.84 -18.65 22.05
C GLY A 63 26.35 -18.33 20.67
N ARG A 64 26.74 -19.36 19.91
CA ARG A 64 27.21 -19.27 18.52
C ARG A 64 26.25 -18.43 17.70
N ALA A 65 26.76 -17.32 17.17
CA ALA A 65 26.07 -16.56 16.15
C ALA A 65 25.90 -17.46 14.91
N HIS A 66 24.68 -17.91 14.66
CA HIS A 66 24.28 -18.42 13.36
C HIS A 66 24.07 -17.23 12.40
N HIS A 67 25.14 -16.49 12.11
CA HIS A 67 25.23 -15.66 10.91
C HIS A 67 25.45 -16.58 9.72
N ARG A 68 24.37 -17.22 9.25
CA ARG A 68 24.39 -18.05 8.05
C ARG A 68 23.83 -17.25 6.88
N ALA A 69 24.76 -16.74 6.07
CA ALA A 69 24.61 -16.25 4.70
C ALA A 69 23.40 -15.33 4.43
N MET A 70 23.58 -14.03 4.70
CA MET A 70 22.89 -13.03 3.88
C MET A 70 23.42 -13.18 2.45
N SER A 71 22.57 -13.66 1.55
CA SER A 71 22.75 -13.55 0.10
C SER A 71 23.24 -12.14 -0.22
N SER A 72 24.32 -12.04 -0.99
CA SER A 72 24.96 -10.79 -1.38
C SER A 72 24.05 -10.02 -2.35
N PHE A 73 22.96 -9.45 -1.84
CA PHE A 73 22.20 -8.45 -2.57
C PHE A 73 23.04 -7.18 -2.61
N SER A 74 23.38 -6.72 -3.82
CA SER A 74 24.00 -5.40 -4.01
C SER A 74 23.11 -4.36 -3.36
N THR A 75 23.48 -3.87 -2.18
CA THR A 75 22.62 -2.96 -1.43
C THR A 75 22.56 -1.64 -2.19
N ILE A 76 21.35 -1.21 -2.56
CA ILE A 76 21.17 0.08 -3.25
C ILE A 76 21.61 1.19 -2.29
N PRO A 77 22.49 2.12 -2.72
CA PRO A 77 22.99 3.17 -1.84
C PRO A 77 21.85 4.05 -1.30
N ALA A 78 21.92 4.44 -0.03
CA ALA A 78 20.94 5.34 0.58
C ALA A 78 20.79 6.67 -0.19
N GLN A 79 21.88 7.15 -0.81
CA GLN A 79 21.84 8.33 -1.67
C GLN A 79 20.90 8.15 -2.87
N ALA A 80 20.91 6.99 -3.51
CA ALA A 80 20.03 6.71 -4.65
C ALA A 80 18.55 6.74 -4.25
N ILE A 81 18.24 6.21 -3.07
CA ILE A 81 16.89 6.26 -2.48
C ILE A 81 16.47 7.73 -2.28
N SER A 82 17.28 8.53 -1.60
CA SER A 82 16.97 9.95 -1.35
C SER A 82 16.88 10.81 -2.60
N GLU A 83 17.62 10.48 -3.67
CA GLU A 83 17.47 11.14 -4.97
C GLU A 83 16.14 10.79 -5.64
N LEU A 84 15.74 9.50 -5.62
CA LEU A 84 14.47 9.05 -6.20
C LEU A 84 13.24 9.64 -5.50
N GLU A 85 13.31 9.89 -4.18
CA GLU A 85 12.23 10.50 -3.39
C GLU A 85 11.85 11.93 -3.84
N LYS A 86 12.65 12.56 -4.71
CA LYS A 86 12.37 13.88 -5.30
C LYS A 86 11.43 13.83 -6.50
N TYR A 87 11.17 12.65 -7.05
CA TYR A 87 10.44 12.45 -8.29
C TYR A 87 9.09 11.76 -8.04
N THR A 88 8.09 12.09 -8.85
CA THR A 88 6.77 11.46 -8.79
C THR A 88 6.82 10.04 -9.36
N ALA A 89 5.82 9.21 -9.06
CA ALA A 89 5.68 7.90 -9.70
C ALA A 89 5.56 8.01 -11.23
N CYS A 90 4.95 9.08 -11.74
CA CYS A 90 4.83 9.34 -13.18
C CYS A 90 6.19 9.59 -13.83
N ASP A 91 7.04 10.42 -13.22
CA ASP A 91 8.40 10.70 -13.73
C ASP A 91 9.24 9.41 -13.81
N VAL A 92 9.14 8.56 -12.78
CA VAL A 92 9.82 7.25 -12.75
C VAL A 92 9.29 6.33 -13.85
N SER A 93 7.97 6.31 -14.06
CA SER A 93 7.36 5.50 -15.12
C SER A 93 7.81 5.94 -16.51
N ASP A 94 7.93 7.24 -16.77
CA ASP A 94 8.43 7.78 -18.05
C ASP A 94 9.89 7.36 -18.31
N ALA A 95 10.73 7.36 -17.27
CA ALA A 95 12.10 6.85 -17.37
C ALA A 95 12.12 5.35 -17.68
N LEU A 96 11.32 4.55 -16.96
CA LEU A 96 11.22 3.10 -17.17
C LEU A 96 10.65 2.76 -18.55
N LEU A 97 9.72 3.56 -19.07
CA LEU A 97 9.18 3.43 -20.42
C LEU A 97 10.26 3.65 -21.48
N LYS A 98 11.13 4.67 -21.32
CA LYS A 98 12.30 4.87 -22.20
C LYS A 98 13.28 3.70 -22.14
N LEU A 99 13.41 3.07 -20.97
CA LEU A 99 14.23 1.87 -20.77
C LEU A 99 13.55 0.57 -21.21
N LYS A 100 12.32 0.64 -21.74
CA LYS A 100 11.53 -0.51 -22.21
C LYS A 100 11.28 -1.56 -21.12
N VAL A 101 11.12 -1.12 -19.87
CA VAL A 101 10.73 -2.00 -18.76
C VAL A 101 9.24 -2.32 -18.87
N SER A 102 8.89 -3.59 -18.66
CA SER A 102 7.49 -4.07 -18.75
C SER A 102 6.57 -3.27 -17.82
N GLY A 103 5.42 -2.83 -18.36
CA GLY A 103 4.43 -2.05 -17.63
C GLY A 103 4.93 -0.71 -17.08
N ALA A 104 6.10 -0.24 -17.51
CA ALA A 104 6.78 0.93 -16.95
C ALA A 104 6.91 0.88 -15.40
N GLY A 105 6.94 -0.32 -14.83
CA GLY A 105 6.99 -0.55 -13.39
C GLY A 105 5.70 -0.25 -12.61
N PHE A 106 4.66 0.32 -13.22
CA PHE A 106 3.44 0.73 -12.52
C PHE A 106 2.54 -0.48 -12.17
N ILE A 107 2.26 -0.66 -10.88
CA ILE A 107 1.33 -1.72 -10.44
C ILE A 107 -0.11 -1.17 -10.48
N ALA A 108 -0.81 -1.50 -11.58
CA ALA A 108 -2.17 -1.05 -11.82
C ALA A 108 -3.21 -1.62 -10.84
N ASP A 109 -4.34 -0.91 -10.72
CA ASP A 109 -5.57 -1.29 -10.01
C ASP A 109 -5.44 -1.40 -8.48
N LEU A 110 -4.36 -0.89 -7.91
CA LEU A 110 -4.21 -0.77 -6.47
C LEU A 110 -5.01 0.40 -5.92
N THR A 111 -5.72 0.17 -4.80
CA THR A 111 -6.34 1.20 -3.97
C THR A 111 -5.58 1.33 -2.65
N GLN A 112 -5.34 2.56 -2.19
CA GLN A 112 -4.71 2.80 -0.89
C GLN A 112 -5.76 2.69 0.23
N TYR A 113 -5.53 1.80 1.19
CA TYR A 113 -6.41 1.55 2.33
C TYR A 113 -5.89 2.13 3.65
N SER A 114 -4.60 2.45 3.70
CA SER A 114 -3.98 3.17 4.82
C SER A 114 -3.08 4.27 4.25
N PRO A 115 -3.53 5.52 4.22
CA PRO A 115 -2.68 6.65 3.92
C PRO A 115 -1.81 7.00 5.14
N ARG A 116 -0.54 7.31 4.92
CA ARG A 116 0.35 7.79 5.97
C ARG A 116 -0.07 9.22 6.36
N ASN A 117 -0.79 9.35 7.46
CA ASN A 117 -1.30 10.66 7.89
C ASN A 117 -0.15 11.67 8.11
N LYS A 118 -0.27 12.83 7.47
CA LYS A 118 0.55 14.09 7.59
C LYS A 118 1.79 14.26 6.74
N GLN A 119 2.29 13.24 6.04
CA GLN A 119 3.44 13.41 5.14
C GLN A 119 3.13 12.74 3.80
N GLU A 120 2.46 13.50 2.94
CA GLU A 120 2.21 13.21 1.52
C GLU A 120 3.51 13.28 0.72
N ARG A 121 4.49 12.44 1.08
CA ARG A 121 5.78 12.38 0.40
C ARG A 121 5.95 11.03 -0.25
N VAL A 122 6.67 11.04 -1.36
CA VAL A 122 7.14 9.83 -2.00
C VAL A 122 8.04 9.09 -1.02
N VAL A 123 7.83 7.78 -0.90
CA VAL A 123 8.66 6.89 -0.08
C VAL A 123 9.27 5.84 -1.00
N VAL A 124 10.59 5.71 -0.94
CA VAL A 124 11.32 4.72 -1.73
C VAL A 124 11.98 3.71 -0.81
N ALA A 125 11.77 2.42 -1.06
CA ALA A 125 12.50 1.37 -0.33
C ALA A 125 12.64 0.09 -1.15
N PRO A 126 13.61 -0.78 -0.79
CA PRO A 126 13.71 -2.10 -1.38
C PRO A 126 12.46 -2.93 -1.16
N VAL A 127 12.20 -3.89 -2.04
CA VAL A 127 11.07 -4.81 -1.96
C VAL A 127 11.49 -6.13 -1.32
N SER A 128 10.64 -6.63 -0.42
CA SER A 128 10.57 -8.05 -0.05
C SER A 128 9.29 -8.65 -0.62
N THR A 129 9.28 -9.95 -0.89
CA THR A 129 8.15 -10.59 -1.59
C THR A 129 7.59 -11.77 -0.84
N VAL A 130 6.27 -11.97 -0.95
CA VAL A 130 5.56 -13.15 -0.44
C VAL A 130 4.56 -13.64 -1.48
N LEU A 131 4.66 -14.90 -1.85
CA LEU A 131 3.70 -15.61 -2.69
C LEU A 131 2.73 -16.40 -1.82
N PHE A 132 1.43 -16.24 -2.05
CA PHE A 132 0.36 -17.08 -1.50
C PHE A 132 -0.19 -18.02 -2.58
N THR A 133 -0.62 -19.20 -2.16
CA THR A 133 -1.30 -20.20 -2.99
C THR A 133 -2.73 -20.44 -2.48
N ALA A 134 -3.59 -21.01 -3.31
CA ALA A 134 -4.81 -21.62 -2.83
C ALA A 134 -4.51 -22.89 -2.01
N LYS A 135 -5.30 -23.13 -0.96
CA LYS A 135 -5.16 -24.29 -0.06
C LYS A 135 -5.40 -25.62 -0.74
N ASP A 136 -6.36 -25.64 -1.66
CA ASP A 136 -6.83 -26.85 -2.33
C ASP A 136 -6.16 -27.04 -3.69
N GLU A 137 -5.15 -26.24 -4.01
CA GLU A 137 -4.44 -26.35 -5.27
C GLU A 137 -3.49 -27.54 -5.26
N ASP A 138 -3.59 -28.38 -6.29
CA ASP A 138 -2.69 -29.51 -6.49
C ASP A 138 -1.24 -29.01 -6.60
N PRO A 139 -0.30 -29.48 -5.75
CA PRO A 139 1.11 -29.09 -5.83
C PRO A 139 1.75 -29.39 -7.20
N THR A 140 1.17 -30.27 -8.01
CA THR A 140 1.68 -30.71 -9.31
C THR A 140 1.19 -29.87 -10.50
N THR A 141 0.13 -29.06 -10.34
CA THR A 141 -0.46 -28.28 -11.45
C THR A 141 0.33 -27.02 -11.80
N ALA A 142 1.32 -26.62 -10.99
CA ALA A 142 2.13 -25.42 -11.22
C ALA A 142 3.61 -25.77 -11.46
N SER A 143 3.92 -26.31 -12.65
CA SER A 143 5.30 -26.72 -13.02
C SER A 143 6.35 -25.59 -12.98
N THR A 144 5.91 -24.34 -12.88
CA THR A 144 6.75 -23.13 -12.85
C THR A 144 6.79 -22.42 -11.50
N ARG A 145 6.12 -22.95 -10.46
CA ARG A 145 6.04 -22.33 -9.14
C ARG A 145 7.33 -22.59 -8.33
N PRO A 146 7.86 -21.59 -7.61
CA PRO A 146 8.99 -21.81 -6.72
C PRO A 146 8.64 -22.79 -5.59
N ALA A 147 9.64 -23.52 -5.09
CA ALA A 147 9.46 -24.41 -3.94
C ALA A 147 9.09 -23.61 -2.68
N PRO A 148 8.26 -24.17 -1.78
CA PRO A 148 7.92 -23.50 -0.53
C PRO A 148 9.16 -23.38 0.37
N ASN A 149 9.37 -22.21 0.96
CA ASN A 149 10.61 -21.90 1.69
C ASN A 149 10.38 -21.14 3.02
N PHE A 150 9.15 -21.12 3.53
CA PHE A 150 8.88 -20.59 4.86
C PHE A 150 9.42 -21.52 5.97
N PRO A 151 10.03 -20.97 7.04
CA PRO A 151 10.41 -21.78 8.20
C PRO A 151 9.17 -22.37 8.90
N LYS A 152 9.27 -23.63 9.34
CA LYS A 152 8.13 -24.39 9.87
C LYS A 152 7.63 -23.91 11.23
N ASP A 153 8.51 -23.36 12.07
CA ASP A 153 8.22 -23.05 13.47
C ASP A 153 7.91 -21.56 13.70
N THR A 154 7.64 -20.81 12.64
CA THR A 154 7.38 -19.36 12.72
C THR A 154 6.17 -18.98 11.89
N HIS A 155 5.42 -17.97 12.34
CA HIS A 155 4.40 -17.40 11.49
C HIS A 155 5.06 -16.66 10.31
N TRP A 156 4.46 -16.71 9.12
CA TRP A 156 5.07 -16.15 7.90
C TRP A 156 5.41 -14.67 8.04
N VAL A 157 4.56 -13.90 8.74
CA VAL A 157 4.73 -12.45 8.95
C VAL A 157 5.95 -12.11 9.81
N ASP A 158 6.40 -13.02 10.68
CA ASP A 158 7.61 -12.82 11.51
C ASP A 158 8.90 -12.89 10.67
N ASN A 159 8.78 -13.34 9.42
CA ASN A 159 9.85 -13.38 8.44
C ASN A 159 9.83 -12.16 7.51
N ALA A 160 9.01 -11.13 7.77
CA ALA A 160 9.02 -9.90 7.01
C ALA A 160 10.39 -9.19 7.14
N VAL A 161 10.86 -8.56 6.07
CA VAL A 161 12.19 -7.97 6.01
C VAL A 161 12.13 -6.50 6.45
N PRO A 162 12.78 -6.12 7.56
CA PRO A 162 12.80 -4.73 8.03
C PRO A 162 13.30 -3.75 6.96
N GLY A 163 12.72 -2.55 6.93
CA GLY A 163 13.14 -1.50 6.01
C GLY A 163 12.69 -1.66 4.55
N THR A 164 11.86 -2.67 4.25
CA THR A 164 11.36 -2.93 2.88
C THR A 164 9.89 -2.56 2.71
N PHE A 165 9.44 -2.47 1.46
CA PHE A 165 8.03 -2.68 1.10
C PHE A 165 7.77 -4.18 0.97
N ALA A 166 6.80 -4.71 1.72
CA ALA A 166 6.34 -6.08 1.50
C ALA A 166 5.35 -6.12 0.33
N VAL A 167 5.72 -6.81 -0.75
CA VAL A 167 4.84 -7.06 -1.90
C VAL A 167 4.33 -8.49 -1.82
N MET A 168 3.01 -8.65 -1.71
CA MET A 168 2.37 -9.95 -1.52
C MET A 168 1.45 -10.26 -2.69
N GLN A 169 1.59 -11.46 -3.26
CA GLN A 169 0.74 -11.92 -4.36
C GLN A 169 -0.20 -13.03 -3.90
N GLN A 170 -1.50 -12.77 -4.02
CA GLN A 170 -2.54 -13.77 -3.81
C GLN A 170 -2.76 -14.61 -5.07
N ALA A 171 -3.19 -15.86 -4.91
CA ALA A 171 -3.60 -16.67 -6.06
C ALA A 171 -4.81 -16.04 -6.77
N VAL A 172 -4.83 -16.16 -8.09
CA VAL A 172 -5.87 -15.57 -8.94
C VAL A 172 -7.25 -16.14 -8.58
N GLY A 173 -8.28 -15.29 -8.58
CA GLY A 173 -9.68 -15.69 -8.36
C GLY A 173 -10.09 -15.83 -6.89
N GLN A 174 -9.19 -15.63 -5.94
CA GLN A 174 -9.52 -15.71 -4.51
C GLN A 174 -10.28 -14.48 -4.00
N THR A 175 -11.21 -14.71 -3.07
CA THR A 175 -12.12 -13.68 -2.52
C THR A 175 -11.87 -13.35 -1.05
N ASN A 176 -11.04 -14.13 -0.35
CA ASN A 176 -10.58 -13.86 1.02
C ASN A 176 -9.43 -12.85 1.03
N ALA A 177 -9.11 -12.27 2.19
CA ALA A 177 -7.98 -11.38 2.40
C ALA A 177 -6.73 -12.14 2.88
N ILE A 178 -5.55 -11.74 2.40
CA ILE A 178 -4.26 -12.30 2.85
C ILE A 178 -3.54 -11.43 3.88
N CYS A 179 -3.97 -10.18 4.05
CA CYS A 179 -3.43 -9.28 5.06
C CYS A 179 -4.57 -8.60 5.84
N GLY A 180 -4.50 -8.68 7.17
CA GLY A 180 -5.41 -8.01 8.10
C GLY A 180 -4.65 -7.21 9.15
N GLY A 181 -5.35 -6.71 10.16
CA GLY A 181 -4.81 -5.73 11.12
C GLY A 181 -3.58 -6.22 11.89
N ILE A 182 -3.66 -7.44 12.45
CA ILE A 182 -2.54 -8.07 13.17
C ILE A 182 -1.29 -8.22 12.28
N MET A 183 -1.48 -8.56 11.00
CA MET A 183 -0.35 -8.74 10.07
C MET A 183 0.32 -7.40 9.76
N ALA A 184 -0.49 -6.38 9.48
CA ALA A 184 0.00 -5.03 9.21
C ALA A 184 0.70 -4.42 10.44
N LEU A 185 0.13 -4.59 11.63
CA LEU A 185 0.73 -4.15 12.89
C LEU A 185 2.09 -4.82 13.12
N ARG A 186 2.19 -6.14 12.87
CA ARG A 186 3.46 -6.83 13.02
C ARG A 186 4.52 -6.32 12.05
N MET A 187 4.15 -6.08 10.79
CA MET A 187 5.05 -5.48 9.79
C MET A 187 5.49 -4.05 10.19
N GLN A 188 4.59 -3.28 10.79
CA GLN A 188 4.89 -1.95 11.33
C GLN A 188 5.91 -2.03 12.47
N VAL A 189 5.72 -2.96 13.41
CA VAL A 189 6.67 -3.20 14.53
C VAL A 189 8.04 -3.65 14.01
N LEU A 190 8.08 -4.41 12.92
CA LEU A 190 9.33 -4.83 12.26
C LEU A 190 9.98 -3.71 11.43
N GLY A 191 9.36 -2.54 11.32
CA GLY A 191 9.93 -1.38 10.64
C GLY A 191 9.86 -1.44 9.11
N LEU A 192 8.84 -2.10 8.55
CA LEU A 192 8.57 -2.03 7.12
C LEU A 192 8.21 -0.61 6.70
N LYS A 193 8.42 -0.30 5.42
CA LYS A 193 8.14 1.02 4.82
C LYS A 193 6.76 1.10 4.16
N GLY A 194 6.15 -0.06 3.90
CA GLY A 194 4.78 -0.18 3.44
C GLY A 194 4.43 -1.60 3.02
N ILE A 195 3.18 -1.77 2.59
CA ILE A 195 2.60 -3.07 2.24
C ILE A 195 1.83 -2.93 0.93
N ILE A 196 2.12 -3.80 -0.03
CA ILE A 196 1.45 -3.87 -1.33
C ILE A 196 0.87 -5.28 -1.46
N VAL A 197 -0.43 -5.37 -1.67
CA VAL A 197 -1.17 -6.63 -1.72
C VAL A 197 -1.82 -6.77 -3.09
N ALA A 198 -1.19 -7.55 -3.97
CA ALA A 198 -1.82 -8.03 -5.20
C ALA A 198 -2.86 -9.12 -4.85
N GLY A 199 -3.93 -8.67 -4.22
CA GLY A 199 -4.94 -9.48 -3.55
C GLY A 199 -5.79 -8.58 -2.65
N ARG A 200 -6.40 -9.18 -1.62
CA ARG A 200 -7.34 -8.49 -0.75
C ARG A 200 -6.82 -8.26 0.67
N VAL A 201 -7.28 -7.17 1.28
CA VAL A 201 -7.03 -6.81 2.68
C VAL A 201 -8.31 -6.80 3.52
N ARG A 202 -8.15 -6.82 4.84
CA ARG A 202 -9.26 -6.68 5.81
C ARG A 202 -8.83 -5.85 7.03
N ASP A 203 -9.77 -5.61 7.95
CA ASP A 203 -9.55 -4.88 9.20
C ASP A 203 -9.10 -3.41 8.98
N LEU A 204 -9.80 -2.68 8.11
CA LEU A 204 -9.35 -1.37 7.58
C LEU A 204 -9.00 -0.33 8.64
N ILE A 205 -9.73 -0.28 9.75
CA ILE A 205 -9.43 0.64 10.87
C ILE A 205 -8.06 0.31 11.48
N GLU A 206 -7.74 -0.98 11.65
CA GLU A 206 -6.44 -1.42 12.15
C GLU A 206 -5.33 -1.18 11.13
N LEU A 207 -5.61 -1.34 9.83
CA LEU A 207 -4.64 -0.99 8.78
C LEU A 207 -4.23 0.49 8.88
N GLN A 208 -5.23 1.37 9.00
CA GLN A 208 -5.03 2.82 9.11
C GLN A 208 -4.24 3.20 10.37
N SER A 209 -4.42 2.49 11.49
CA SER A 209 -3.71 2.78 12.73
C SER A 209 -2.22 2.43 12.67
N THR A 210 -1.77 1.65 11.69
CA THR A 210 -0.35 1.35 11.49
C THR A 210 0.45 2.51 10.92
N GLU A 211 -0.20 3.49 10.29
CA GLU A 211 0.43 4.58 9.53
C GLU A 211 1.37 4.11 8.40
N LEU A 212 1.37 2.81 8.05
CA LEU A 212 2.03 2.31 6.88
C LEU A 212 1.21 2.64 5.63
N PRO A 213 1.83 2.98 4.49
CA PRO A 213 1.15 2.98 3.22
C PRO A 213 0.78 1.54 2.85
N ILE A 214 -0.53 1.26 2.80
CA ILE A 214 -1.06 -0.07 2.47
C ILE A 214 -1.92 0.01 1.22
N TRP A 215 -1.51 -0.70 0.18
CA TRP A 215 -2.17 -0.77 -1.12
C TRP A 215 -2.69 -2.18 -1.38
N ALA A 216 -3.89 -2.31 -1.94
CA ALA A 216 -4.44 -3.61 -2.32
C ALA A 216 -5.39 -3.53 -3.53
N LEU A 217 -5.62 -4.68 -4.18
CA LEU A 217 -6.58 -4.81 -5.29
C LEU A 217 -8.04 -4.84 -4.82
N GLY A 218 -8.28 -4.99 -3.51
CA GLY A 218 -9.63 -4.97 -2.96
C GLY A 218 -9.69 -5.33 -1.49
N THR A 219 -10.90 -5.48 -0.98
CA THR A 219 -11.17 -5.87 0.40
C THR A 219 -11.89 -7.22 0.50
N SER A 220 -11.86 -7.80 1.69
CA SER A 220 -12.68 -8.95 2.10
C SER A 220 -12.91 -8.92 3.61
N THR A 221 -13.95 -9.57 4.10
CA THR A 221 -14.12 -9.84 5.54
C THR A 221 -13.53 -11.18 5.95
N VAL A 222 -13.34 -12.10 5.00
CA VAL A 222 -12.82 -13.45 5.23
C VAL A 222 -11.30 -13.42 5.29
N GLY A 223 -10.69 -14.01 6.32
CA GLY A 223 -9.24 -14.06 6.47
C GLY A 223 -8.56 -15.10 5.58
N SER A 224 -7.22 -15.13 5.59
CA SER A 224 -6.40 -16.01 4.75
C SER A 224 -6.78 -17.48 4.94
N GLY A 225 -7.10 -17.86 6.18
CA GLY A 225 -7.58 -19.19 6.56
C GLY A 225 -8.79 -19.72 5.76
N GLY A 226 -9.55 -18.86 5.07
CA GLY A 226 -10.65 -19.28 4.20
C GLY A 226 -10.21 -20.08 2.97
N SER A 227 -9.12 -19.69 2.31
CA SER A 227 -8.67 -20.38 1.08
C SER A 227 -7.22 -20.10 0.67
N SER A 228 -6.49 -19.21 1.34
CA SER A 228 -5.10 -18.86 0.99
C SER A 228 -4.10 -19.37 2.03
N THR A 229 -2.92 -19.78 1.57
CA THR A 229 -1.80 -20.18 2.42
C THR A 229 -0.51 -19.51 1.93
N PRO A 230 0.32 -18.94 2.82
CA PRO A 230 1.65 -18.44 2.43
C PRO A 230 2.50 -19.58 1.89
N TRP A 231 3.10 -19.40 0.72
CA TRP A 231 3.81 -20.46 0.00
C TRP A 231 5.32 -20.25 0.01
N ALA A 232 5.78 -19.12 -0.54
CA ALA A 232 7.19 -18.80 -0.64
C ALA A 232 7.45 -17.32 -0.34
N ARG A 233 8.63 -17.01 0.18
CA ARG A 233 9.14 -15.66 0.38
C ARG A 233 10.39 -15.42 -0.45
N GLU A 234 10.68 -14.16 -0.72
CA GLU A 234 11.87 -13.75 -1.45
C GLU A 234 11.97 -14.43 -2.83
N VAL A 235 10.85 -14.45 -3.57
CA VAL A 235 10.73 -15.02 -4.92
C VAL A 235 10.16 -13.98 -5.89
N PRO A 236 10.51 -14.00 -7.18
CA PRO A 236 9.91 -13.10 -8.15
C PRO A 236 8.39 -13.28 -8.25
N LEU A 237 7.68 -12.16 -8.28
CA LEU A 237 6.23 -12.06 -8.46
C LEU A 237 5.92 -11.44 -9.82
N THR A 238 4.72 -11.70 -10.35
CA THR A 238 4.21 -11.02 -11.55
C THR A 238 2.80 -10.52 -11.26
N ILE A 239 2.65 -9.19 -11.22
CA ILE A 239 1.43 -8.50 -10.82
C ILE A 239 1.01 -7.61 -11.98
N ASN A 240 -0.13 -7.92 -12.61
CA ASN A 240 -0.69 -7.13 -13.72
C ASN A 240 0.33 -6.79 -14.83
N GLY A 241 1.22 -7.73 -15.17
CA GLY A 241 2.25 -7.56 -16.20
C GLY A 241 3.56 -6.90 -15.73
N VAL A 242 3.64 -6.48 -14.46
CA VAL A 242 4.87 -5.99 -13.83
C VAL A 242 5.55 -7.12 -13.07
N ARG A 243 6.82 -7.37 -13.38
CA ARG A 243 7.66 -8.29 -12.62
C ARG A 243 8.24 -7.55 -11.42
N VAL A 244 8.12 -8.15 -10.25
CA VAL A 244 8.64 -7.61 -8.99
C VAL A 244 9.53 -8.66 -8.34
N ALA A 245 10.79 -8.36 -8.08
CA ALA A 245 11.74 -9.25 -7.44
C ALA A 245 12.23 -8.68 -6.10
N PRO A 246 12.70 -9.55 -5.18
CA PRO A 246 13.38 -9.10 -3.97
C PRO A 246 14.56 -8.20 -4.32
N GLY A 247 14.67 -7.06 -3.64
CA GLY A 247 15.73 -6.08 -3.87
C GLY A 247 15.45 -5.02 -4.95
N ASP A 248 14.39 -5.17 -5.75
CA ASP A 248 13.86 -4.08 -6.59
C ASP A 248 13.41 -2.91 -5.70
N LEU A 249 13.30 -1.69 -6.24
CA LEU A 249 12.80 -0.54 -5.47
C LEU A 249 11.33 -0.30 -5.73
N ALA A 250 10.54 -0.25 -4.66
CA ALA A 250 9.21 0.33 -4.70
C ALA A 250 9.30 1.84 -4.48
N VAL A 251 8.68 2.60 -5.38
CA VAL A 251 8.40 4.03 -5.27
C VAL A 251 6.91 4.16 -4.96
N HIS A 252 6.60 4.44 -3.70
CA HIS A 252 5.24 4.78 -3.28
C HIS A 252 5.04 6.28 -3.43
N ASP A 253 4.09 6.65 -4.29
CA ASP A 253 3.56 8.00 -4.42
C ASP A 253 2.14 8.01 -3.81
N PRO A 254 1.86 8.87 -2.81
CA PRO A 254 0.58 8.90 -2.12
C PRO A 254 -0.60 9.31 -3.02
N VAL A 255 -0.33 9.99 -4.14
CA VAL A 255 -1.37 10.47 -5.06
C VAL A 255 -1.48 9.54 -6.27
N ASN A 256 -0.35 9.11 -6.82
CA ASN A 256 -0.31 8.45 -8.12
C ASN A 256 -0.25 6.92 -8.06
N GLY A 257 0.15 6.33 -6.92
CA GLY A 257 0.20 4.88 -6.74
C GLY A 257 1.60 4.33 -6.50
N VAL A 258 1.89 3.15 -7.03
CA VAL A 258 3.14 2.43 -6.78
C VAL A 258 3.81 2.03 -8.08
N VAL A 259 5.10 2.35 -8.18
CA VAL A 259 5.97 1.96 -9.29
C VAL A 259 7.14 1.14 -8.75
N VAL A 260 7.52 0.09 -9.46
CA VAL A 260 8.66 -0.76 -9.13
C VAL A 260 9.77 -0.56 -10.15
N ILE A 261 10.95 -0.17 -9.67
CA ILE A 261 12.17 -0.04 -10.46
C ILE A 261 12.99 -1.34 -10.30
N PRO A 262 13.26 -2.08 -11.38
CA PRO A 262 14.19 -3.20 -11.32
C PRO A 262 15.56 -2.76 -10.80
N GLN A 263 16.16 -3.54 -9.90
CA GLN A 263 17.42 -3.19 -9.24
C GLN A 263 18.54 -2.83 -10.23
N ASP A 264 18.62 -3.52 -11.37
CA ASP A 264 19.60 -3.30 -12.44
C ASP A 264 19.36 -2.03 -13.28
N LYS A 265 18.19 -1.39 -13.13
CA LYS A 265 17.80 -0.17 -13.86
C LYS A 265 17.91 1.11 -13.04
N VAL A 266 18.13 1.01 -11.72
CA VAL A 266 18.14 2.17 -10.81
C VAL A 266 19.09 3.28 -11.29
N THR A 267 20.33 2.94 -11.65
CA THR A 267 21.30 3.92 -12.14
C THR A 267 20.84 4.62 -13.41
N GLN A 268 20.32 3.86 -14.38
CA GLN A 268 19.84 4.41 -15.66
C GLN A 268 18.61 5.30 -15.46
N VAL A 269 17.71 4.94 -14.54
CA VAL A 269 16.56 5.78 -14.17
C VAL A 269 17.03 7.11 -13.60
N LEU A 270 17.94 7.10 -12.63
CA LEU A 270 18.50 8.32 -12.03
C LEU A 270 19.19 9.23 -13.05
N GLU A 271 19.86 8.68 -14.05
CA GLU A 271 20.49 9.45 -15.13
C GLU A 271 19.49 10.10 -16.08
N LEU A 272 18.33 9.46 -16.30
CA LEU A 272 17.29 9.94 -17.21
C LEU A 272 16.39 11.00 -16.58
N LEU A 273 16.06 10.84 -15.29
CA LEU A 273 15.08 11.64 -14.58
C LEU A 273 15.30 13.17 -14.72
N PRO A 274 16.50 13.75 -14.45
CA PRO A 274 16.70 15.20 -14.59
C PRO A 274 16.47 15.73 -16.01
N LYS A 275 16.79 14.92 -17.03
CA LYS A 275 16.61 15.31 -18.45
C LYS A 275 15.14 15.29 -18.83
N LEU A 276 14.41 14.28 -18.38
CA LEU A 276 12.98 14.12 -18.64
C LEU A 276 12.17 15.22 -17.97
N THR A 277 12.37 15.44 -16.68
CA THR A 277 11.61 16.46 -15.94
C THR A 277 11.91 17.86 -16.44
N SER A 278 13.17 18.17 -16.78
CA SER A 278 13.52 19.48 -17.36
C SER A 278 12.88 19.73 -18.73
N ALA A 279 12.82 18.70 -19.59
CA ALA A 279 12.11 18.78 -20.87
C ALA A 279 10.62 19.03 -20.67
N ASP A 280 10.01 18.37 -19.69
CA ASP A 280 8.61 18.51 -19.34
C ASP A 280 8.27 19.90 -18.81
N ASP A 281 9.10 20.44 -17.93
CA ASP A 281 8.90 21.77 -17.35
C ASP A 281 8.97 22.85 -18.42
N LYS A 282 9.92 22.74 -19.36
CA LYS A 282 10.02 23.67 -20.50
C LYS A 282 8.82 23.54 -21.45
N ALA A 283 8.38 22.31 -21.72
CA ALA A 283 7.19 22.08 -22.55
C ALA A 283 5.92 22.65 -21.89
N LYS A 284 5.75 22.47 -20.57
CA LYS A 284 4.64 23.07 -19.81
C LYS A 284 4.69 24.60 -19.84
N ALA A 285 5.88 25.19 -19.72
CA ALA A 285 6.05 26.64 -19.80
C ALA A 285 5.65 27.19 -21.18
N ASP A 286 6.09 26.56 -22.26
CA ASP A 286 5.68 26.93 -23.62
C ASP A 286 4.16 26.83 -23.81
N VAL A 287 3.55 25.72 -23.36
CA VAL A 287 2.10 25.51 -23.45
C VAL A 287 1.33 26.55 -22.63
N ALA A 288 1.83 26.93 -21.44
CA ALA A 288 1.22 27.98 -20.62
C ALA A 288 1.25 29.37 -21.30
N LEU A 289 2.21 29.60 -22.21
CA LEU A 289 2.30 30.80 -23.04
C LEU A 289 1.46 30.71 -24.33
N GLY A 290 0.70 29.63 -24.54
CA GLY A 290 -0.17 29.43 -25.69
C GLY A 290 0.50 28.75 -26.89
N VAL A 291 1.74 28.27 -26.77
CA VAL A 291 2.39 27.46 -27.82
C VAL A 291 1.66 26.12 -27.94
N SER A 292 1.50 25.62 -29.16
CA SER A 292 0.87 24.31 -29.37
C SER A 292 1.71 23.18 -28.76
N VAL A 293 1.04 22.12 -28.25
CA VAL A 293 1.73 20.95 -27.65
C VAL A 293 2.71 20.31 -28.64
N LYS A 294 2.33 20.22 -29.93
CA LYS A 294 3.20 19.67 -30.99
C LYS A 294 4.52 20.43 -31.07
N GLU A 295 4.45 21.76 -31.10
CA GLU A 295 5.63 22.62 -31.20
C GLU A 295 6.47 22.59 -29.92
N ALA A 296 5.82 22.65 -28.74
CA ALA A 296 6.51 22.53 -27.45
C ALA A 296 7.28 21.20 -27.35
N PHE A 297 6.68 20.09 -27.78
CA PHE A 297 7.35 18.78 -27.77
C PHE A 297 8.50 18.72 -28.78
N GLN A 298 8.37 19.28 -29.97
CA GLN A 298 9.47 19.36 -30.94
C GLN A 298 10.67 20.15 -30.40
N ARG A 299 10.44 21.18 -29.59
CA ARG A 299 11.50 22.00 -28.99
C ARG A 299 12.23 21.31 -27.84
N HIS A 300 11.50 20.57 -26.99
CA HIS A 300 12.03 20.13 -25.69
C HIS A 300 12.07 18.61 -25.48
N ARG A 301 11.19 17.84 -26.14
CA ARG A 301 11.06 16.38 -25.98
C ARG A 301 11.57 15.58 -27.19
N GLY A 302 11.86 16.25 -28.31
CA GLY A 302 12.35 15.65 -29.56
C GLY A 302 13.76 15.10 -29.47
#